data_AF-A0A8J2K347-F1
#
_entry.id   AF-A0A8J2K347-F1
#
_cell.length_a   1.000
_cell.length_b   1.000
_cell.length_c   1.000
_cell.angle_alpha   90.00
_cell.angle_beta   90.00
_cell.angle_gamma   90.00
#
_symmetry.space_group_name_H-M   'P 1'
#
loop_
_entity.id
_entity.type
_entity.pdbx_description
1 polymer ?
#
loop_
_entity_poly.entity_id
_entity_poly.type
_entity_poly.pdbx_seq_one_letter_code
_entity_poly.pdbx_strand_id
1 'polypeptide(L)'
;MGGIFQVEIPDLKVSEIIQKAVIEINKEGAEAAAATGVHIRRARAIEIVEEFNANHPFIYAILHCENAELSEKDTSILFYGSIMNPAESTNRGTGKDEL
;
A
#
# COMPACT_ATOMS: atom_id res chain seq x y z
N MET A 1 -51.11 -35.68 18.14
CA MET A 1 -49.69 -35.87 18.50
C MET A 1 -48.89 -35.80 17.22
N GLY A 2 -48.47 -34.60 16.82
CA GLY A 2 -47.73 -34.35 15.56
C GLY A 2 -46.60 -33.40 15.87
N GLY A 3 -45.37 -33.92 15.90
CA GLY A 3 -44.18 -33.18 16.26
C GLY A 3 -43.78 -32.19 15.17
N ILE A 4 -43.52 -30.95 15.58
CA ILE A 4 -42.75 -29.99 14.81
C ILE A 4 -41.27 -30.37 14.98
N PHE A 5 -40.63 -30.89 13.94
CA PHE A 5 -39.18 -30.94 13.92
C PHE A 5 -38.69 -29.54 13.59
N GLN A 6 -38.29 -28.81 14.62
CA GLN A 6 -37.54 -27.58 14.46
C GLN A 6 -36.17 -27.98 13.92
N VAL A 7 -35.93 -27.70 12.64
CA VAL A 7 -34.60 -27.79 12.06
C VAL A 7 -33.80 -26.65 12.66
N GLU A 8 -32.91 -26.97 13.60
CA GLU A 8 -31.91 -26.03 14.07
C GLU A 8 -30.92 -25.81 12.92
N ILE A 9 -31.00 -24.64 12.30
CA ILE A 9 -29.97 -24.18 11.36
C ILE A 9 -28.82 -23.72 12.25
N PRO A 10 -27.66 -24.40 12.23
CA PRO A 10 -26.53 -24.00 13.07
C PRO A 10 -26.09 -22.58 12.71
N ASP A 11 -25.81 -21.76 13.73
CA ASP A 11 -25.36 -20.39 13.55
C ASP A 11 -24.06 -20.35 12.74
N LEU A 12 -24.14 -19.82 11.52
CA LEU A 12 -22.98 -19.59 10.67
C LEU A 12 -22.18 -18.42 11.23
N LYS A 13 -20.98 -18.70 11.73
CA LYS A 13 -20.06 -17.70 12.27
C LYS A 13 -18.73 -17.70 11.52
N VAL A 14 -18.20 -16.52 11.26
CA VAL A 14 -16.82 -16.35 10.79
C VAL A 14 -15.90 -16.51 11.99
N SER A 15 -15.08 -17.56 11.99
CA SER A 15 -14.14 -17.86 13.08
C SER A 15 -12.82 -17.10 12.96
N GLU A 16 -12.37 -16.84 11.73
CA GLU A 16 -11.06 -16.24 11.45
C GLU A 16 -11.06 -15.61 10.05
N ILE A 17 -10.34 -14.50 9.90
CA ILE A 17 -10.01 -13.90 8.60
C ILE A 17 -8.50 -13.65 8.60
N ILE A 18 -7.76 -14.31 7.71
CA ILE A 18 -6.32 -14.13 7.56
C ILE A 18 -6.06 -13.36 6.26
N GLN A 19 -5.38 -12.22 6.36
CA GLN A 19 -4.93 -11.43 5.21
C GLN A 19 -3.41 -11.28 5.27
N LYS A 20 -2.72 -11.70 4.21
CA LYS A 20 -1.27 -11.52 4.04
C LYS A 20 -1.01 -10.71 2.78
N ALA A 21 -0.28 -9.61 2.94
CA ALA A 21 0.17 -8.75 1.85
C ALA A 21 1.70 -8.63 1.92
N VAL A 22 2.34 -8.55 0.75
CA VAL A 22 3.80 -8.37 0.63
C VAL A 22 4.05 -7.24 -0.37
N ILE A 23 4.95 -6.33 -0.02
CA ILE A 23 5.36 -5.21 -0.88
C ILE A 23 6.88 -5.23 -0.95
N GLU A 24 7.39 -5.17 -2.18
CA GLU A 24 8.82 -5.03 -2.45
C GLU A 24 9.04 -3.70 -3.16
N ILE A 25 9.93 -2.88 -2.62
CA ILE A 25 10.29 -1.58 -3.19
C ILE A 25 11.75 -1.66 -3.63
N ASN A 26 12.00 -1.43 -4.92
CA ASN A 26 13.33 -1.40 -5.50
C ASN A 26 13.54 -0.13 -6.34
N LYS A 27 14.76 0.04 -6.84
CA LYS A 27 15.12 1.22 -7.63
C LYS A 27 14.36 1.29 -8.95
N GLU A 28 14.16 0.16 -9.64
CA GLU A 28 13.46 0.11 -10.94
C GLU A 28 12.00 0.58 -10.82
N GLY A 29 11.32 0.26 -9.70
CA GLY A 29 9.96 0.72 -9.42
C GLY A 29 9.86 2.20 -9.02
N ALA A 30 10.90 2.78 -8.41
CA ALA A 30 10.96 4.20 -8.05
C ALA A 30 11.50 5.09 -9.18
N GLU A 31 12.38 4.57 -10.03
CA GLU A 31 12.98 5.25 -11.18
C GLU A 31 11.96 5.49 -12.31
N ALA A 32 10.99 4.57 -12.49
CA ALA A 32 9.85 4.80 -13.37
C ALA A 32 8.89 5.90 -12.87
N ALA A 33 8.73 6.06 -11.55
CA ALA A 33 7.87 7.09 -10.96
C ALA A 33 8.56 8.47 -10.84
N ALA A 34 9.89 8.52 -10.68
CA ALA A 34 10.67 9.75 -10.61
C ALA A 34 10.86 10.46 -11.97
N ALA A 35 10.56 9.79 -13.08
CA ALA A 35 10.90 10.28 -14.43
C ALA A 35 9.90 11.26 -15.08
N THR A 36 8.75 11.60 -14.46
CA THR A 36 7.74 12.43 -15.16
C THR A 36 7.16 13.54 -14.29
N GLY A 37 7.75 14.74 -14.39
CA GLY A 37 7.23 15.95 -13.74
C GLY A 37 7.98 17.24 -14.08
N VAL A 38 8.53 17.41 -15.29
CA VAL A 38 9.14 18.69 -15.69
C VAL A 38 8.03 19.70 -16.00
N HIS A 39 7.67 20.53 -15.03
CA HIS A 39 6.91 21.75 -15.30
C HIS A 39 7.86 22.82 -15.83
N ILE A 40 7.86 23.04 -17.15
CA ILE A 40 8.49 24.23 -17.74
C ILE A 40 7.67 25.46 -17.32
N ARG A 41 7.99 26.06 -16.17
CA ARG A 41 7.51 27.41 -15.80
C ARG A 41 8.64 28.41 -15.98
N ARG A 42 8.32 29.51 -16.69
CA ARG A 42 9.26 30.59 -17.03
C ARG A 42 9.99 31.07 -15.78
N ALA A 43 11.31 31.09 -15.88
CA ALA A 43 12.27 31.49 -14.86
C ALA A 43 11.95 32.87 -14.23
N ARG A 44 11.20 32.91 -13.12
CA ARG A 44 11.14 34.03 -12.14
C ARG A 44 10.61 33.62 -10.74
N ALA A 45 10.60 32.33 -10.40
CA ALA A 45 10.27 31.88 -9.04
C ALA A 45 11.49 31.17 -8.46
N ILE A 46 11.85 31.49 -7.22
CA ILE A 46 12.77 30.66 -6.44
C ILE A 46 12.12 29.28 -6.37
N GLU A 47 12.72 28.31 -7.04
CA GLU A 47 12.28 26.92 -7.00
C GLU A 47 12.69 26.37 -5.63
N ILE A 48 11.78 26.47 -4.65
CA ILE A 48 11.95 25.78 -3.38
C ILE A 48 11.70 24.31 -3.69
N VAL A 49 12.77 23.58 -3.94
CA VAL A 49 12.73 22.12 -3.99
C VAL A 49 12.57 21.66 -2.55
N GLU A 50 11.39 21.16 -2.20
CA GLU A 50 11.15 20.51 -0.91
C GLU A 50 11.91 19.18 -0.90
N GLU A 51 12.84 19.02 0.04
CA GLU A 51 13.58 17.78 0.23
C GLU A 51 12.75 16.80 1.05
N PHE A 52 12.43 15.64 0.46
CA PHE A 52 11.75 14.56 1.17
C PHE A 52 12.74 13.45 1.52
N ASN A 53 13.03 13.30 2.82
CA ASN A 53 13.95 12.28 3.32
C ASN A 53 13.23 11.30 4.28
N ALA A 54 12.83 10.14 3.75
CA ALA A 54 12.17 9.07 4.50
C ALA A 54 13.15 8.20 5.33
N ASN A 55 14.02 8.84 6.11
CA ASN A 55 15.07 8.20 6.93
C ASN A 55 14.66 7.91 8.39
N HIS A 56 13.38 8.02 8.71
CA HIS A 56 12.78 7.84 10.04
C HIS A 56 11.36 7.27 9.88
N PRO A 57 10.65 6.86 10.95
CA PRO A 57 9.36 6.19 10.81
C PRO A 57 8.35 6.93 9.92
N PHE A 58 7.73 6.23 8.97
CA PHE A 58 6.77 6.81 8.03
C PHE A 58 5.61 5.86 7.71
N ILE A 59 4.52 6.41 7.20
CA ILE A 59 3.41 5.65 6.62
C ILE A 59 3.44 5.75 5.10
N TYR A 60 2.92 4.74 4.43
CA TYR A 60 2.79 4.72 2.98
C TYR A 60 1.42 4.18 2.58
N ALA A 61 0.98 4.55 1.37
CA ALA A 61 -0.18 3.96 0.73
C ALA A 61 0.05 3.82 -0.78
N ILE A 62 -0.47 2.75 -1.35
CA ILE A 62 -0.61 2.57 -2.79
C ILE A 62 -2.07 2.83 -3.11
N LEU A 63 -2.32 3.87 -3.89
CA LEU A 63 -3.65 4.34 -4.23
C LEU A 63 -3.94 4.02 -5.69
N HIS A 64 -5.18 3.63 -5.97
CA HIS A 64 -5.75 3.68 -7.30
C HIS A 64 -6.54 4.98 -7.44
N CYS A 65 -6.13 5.83 -8.36
CA CYS A 65 -6.85 7.05 -8.71
C CYS A 65 -7.36 6.88 -10.15
N GLU A 66 -8.67 6.94 -10.34
CA GLU A 66 -9.24 6.87 -11.70
C GLU A 66 -8.89 8.12 -12.52
N ASN A 67 -8.84 9.26 -11.84
CA ASN A 67 -8.60 10.57 -12.43
C ASN A 67 -7.28 11.16 -11.88
N ALA A 68 -6.63 12.02 -12.67
CA ALA A 68 -5.41 12.72 -12.25
C ALA A 68 -5.66 13.75 -11.13
N GLU A 69 -6.92 14.11 -10.88
CA GLU A 69 -7.32 14.94 -9.77
C GLU A 69 -7.58 14.05 -8.55
N LEU A 70 -6.87 14.32 -7.45
CA LEU A 70 -7.15 13.68 -6.16
C LEU A 70 -8.52 14.14 -5.65
N SER A 71 -9.56 13.43 -6.08
CA SER A 71 -10.91 13.51 -5.54
C SER A 71 -11.10 12.38 -4.54
N GLU A 72 -11.65 12.70 -3.36
CA GLU A 72 -11.98 11.69 -2.32
C GLU A 72 -12.90 10.59 -2.85
N LYS A 73 -13.68 10.88 -3.91
CA LYS A 73 -14.62 9.93 -4.51
C LYS A 73 -13.96 8.93 -5.46
N ASP A 74 -12.80 9.26 -6.01
CA ASP A 74 -12.18 8.53 -7.12
C ASP A 74 -10.87 7.81 -6.69
N THR A 75 -10.60 7.78 -5.39
CA THR A 75 -9.37 7.24 -4.81
C THR A 75 -9.68 5.99 -3.98
N SER A 76 -9.10 4.84 -4.36
CA SER A 76 -9.17 3.58 -3.61
C SER A 76 -7.82 3.20 -3.03
N ILE A 77 -7.78 2.77 -1.77
CA ILE A 77 -6.55 2.29 -1.13
C ILE A 77 -6.34 0.82 -1.50
N LEU A 78 -5.28 0.52 -2.25
CA LEU A 78 -4.89 -0.85 -2.59
C LEU A 78 -4.01 -1.45 -1.49
N PHE A 79 -3.07 -0.64 -0.99
CA PHE A 79 -2.19 -1.00 0.13
C PHE A 79 -1.98 0.18 1.03
N TYR A 80 -1.78 -0.08 2.32
CA TYR A 80 -1.28 0.91 3.27
C TYR A 80 -0.43 0.21 4.32
N GLY A 81 0.46 0.95 4.96
CA GLY A 81 1.30 0.40 6.00
C GLY A 81 2.15 1.45 6.68
N SER A 82 2.96 0.99 7.63
CA SER A 82 3.93 1.80 8.34
C SER A 82 5.28 1.10 8.35
N ILE A 83 6.34 1.90 8.23
CA ILE A 83 7.73 1.46 8.38
C ILE A 83 8.25 2.16 9.62
N MET A 84 8.47 1.39 10.69
CA MET A 84 8.96 1.91 11.97
C MET A 84 10.48 1.98 12.05
N ASN A 85 11.18 1.17 11.27
CA ASN A 85 12.64 1.20 11.19
C ASN A 85 13.09 1.04 9.73
N PRO A 86 13.29 2.16 9.00
CA PRO A 86 13.70 2.12 7.59
C PRO A 86 15.08 1.49 7.35
N ALA A 87 15.94 1.45 8.36
CA ALA A 87 17.29 0.88 8.22
C ALA A 87 17.27 -0.67 8.19
N GLU A 88 16.22 -1.30 8.73
CA GLU A 88 16.12 -2.77 8.85
C GLU A 88 15.23 -3.41 7.78
N SER A 89 14.57 -2.62 6.93
CA SER A 89 13.68 -3.13 5.88
C SER A 89 14.41 -3.64 4.63
N THR A 90 15.74 -3.76 4.65
CA THR A 90 16.53 -4.33 3.55
C THR A 90 16.44 -5.87 3.60
N ASN A 91 15.81 -6.45 2.57
CA ASN A 91 15.60 -7.87 2.27
C ASN A 91 16.26 -8.90 3.20
N ARG A 92 15.48 -9.44 4.14
CA ARG A 92 15.65 -10.85 4.58
C ARG A 92 14.75 -11.75 3.73
N GLY A 93 15.06 -11.81 2.43
CA GLY A 93 14.63 -12.91 1.59
C GLY A 93 15.39 -14.16 2.04
N THR A 94 14.71 -15.09 2.70
CA THR A 94 15.25 -16.40 3.01
C THR A 94 15.44 -17.18 1.71
N GLY A 95 16.64 -17.06 1.11
CA GLY A 95 17.14 -17.99 0.10
C GLY A 95 17.54 -19.31 0.76
N LYS A 96 16.54 -20.12 1.07
CA LYS A 96 16.59 -21.59 1.11
C LYS A 96 15.36 -21.96 0.27
N ASP A 97 15.49 -22.44 -0.96
CA ASP A 97 16.15 -23.68 -1.30
C ASP A 97 16.76 -23.61 -2.72
N GLU A 98 18.04 -23.98 -2.83
CA GLU A 98 18.61 -24.50 -4.07
C GLU A 98 18.18 -25.96 -4.19
N LEU A 99 17.37 -26.30 -5.20
CA LEU A 99 17.40 -27.54 -6.01
C LEU A 99 16.65 -27.30 -7.31
#